data_AF-A0A7X3SLY4-F1
#
_entry.id   AF-A0A7X3SLY4-F1
#
_cell.length_a   1.000
_cell.length_b   1.000
_cell.length_c   1.000
_cell.angle_alpha   90.00
_cell.angle_beta   90.00
_cell.angle_gamma   90.00
#
_symmetry.space_group_name_H-M   'P 1'
#
loop_
_entity.id
_entity.type
_entity.pdbx_description
1 polymer ?
#
loop_
_entity_poly.entity_id
_entity_poly.type
_entity_poly.pdbx_seq_one_letter_code
_entity_poly.pdbx_strand_id
1 'polypeptide(L)'
;MENVKWLIQKKGVFIIELLVIVIACVIVLKGPKQNNSGEENIEEIRAQKAEVPVNHMEGIDADEIDGDEIDIGNITAKSSDSQAPVTQERKVCLFTEEEKKKIQETALTAAEQVKGIYQNIEVADGPAFSSNIAEFTGEQCKEVVSLLGQAGFVSITEDCNMVNPERLHAFYADYLNQKESMFTIFQVNPDGLIGAFTFLYRMDELQTYYVGIGWQQGGIPEIRNTLENSIAEIKLTEKGYFIYSYEILIPHSSLRQCFRTSPISDKCRELTKKYLSGLSYVNYNMLVTNWDSSNVEDILMPRMFEDIYRIYTGEIFRTKDRTVPAEVYEQVMTACFPVSVEQVRKVCGYDAGSGSYPYEMIYASPYPPFGEVVDYTENGDGTITLFVDGVWPDYNSDYAFTNMIVVQPFEDGTFRYLSNVIEQKELEIPVIE
;
A
#
# COMPACT_ATOMS: atom_id res chain seq x y z
N MET A 1 -22.49 -39.74 52.99
CA MET A 1 -22.23 -38.94 51.78
C MET A 1 -23.45 -38.07 51.45
N GLU A 2 -23.82 -37.12 52.32
CA GLU A 2 -25.02 -36.27 52.08
C GLU A 2 -24.85 -34.78 52.39
N ASN A 3 -23.69 -34.34 52.91
CA ASN A 3 -23.52 -32.93 53.32
C ASN A 3 -22.66 -32.06 52.37
N VAL A 4 -22.23 -32.56 51.21
CA VAL A 4 -21.46 -31.77 50.22
C VAL A 4 -22.34 -31.31 49.05
N LYS A 5 -23.41 -32.03 48.71
CA LYS A 5 -24.36 -31.62 47.65
C LYS A 5 -25.18 -30.38 48.01
N TRP A 6 -25.48 -30.18 49.30
CA TRP A 6 -26.25 -29.02 49.78
C TRP A 6 -25.49 -27.69 49.67
N LEU A 7 -24.17 -27.70 49.87
CA LEU A 7 -23.33 -26.51 49.77
C LEU A 7 -23.10 -26.04 48.32
N ILE A 8 -23.10 -26.97 47.37
CA ILE A 8 -22.92 -26.65 45.94
C ILE A 8 -24.22 -26.07 45.35
N GLN A 9 -25.40 -26.56 45.77
CA GLN A 9 -26.67 -25.97 45.35
C GLN A 9 -26.89 -24.55 45.90
N LYS A 10 -26.48 -24.26 47.14
CA LYS A 10 -26.64 -22.91 47.71
C LYS A 10 -25.68 -21.86 47.12
N LYS A 11 -24.46 -22.25 46.74
CA LYS A 11 -23.50 -21.35 46.08
C LYS A 11 -23.81 -21.14 44.60
N GLY A 12 -24.38 -22.13 43.91
CA GLY A 12 -24.83 -22.00 42.52
C GLY A 12 -25.99 -21.02 42.36
N VAL A 13 -26.95 -21.00 43.30
CA VAL A 13 -28.09 -20.06 43.26
C VAL A 13 -27.64 -18.61 43.50
N PHE A 14 -26.67 -18.39 44.38
CA PHE A 14 -26.12 -17.04 44.65
C PHE A 14 -25.37 -16.44 43.45
N ILE A 15 -24.70 -17.27 42.65
CA ILE A 15 -23.98 -16.82 41.44
C ILE A 15 -24.95 -16.48 40.30
N ILE A 16 -26.06 -17.23 40.19
CA ILE A 16 -27.10 -16.97 39.19
C ILE A 16 -27.89 -15.70 39.55
N GLU A 17 -28.21 -15.45 40.82
CA GLU A 17 -28.87 -14.20 41.25
C GLU A 17 -27.99 -12.97 41.02
N LEU A 18 -26.67 -13.07 41.22
CA LEU A 18 -25.71 -11.99 40.91
C LEU A 18 -25.62 -11.70 39.40
N LEU A 19 -25.66 -12.74 38.55
CA LEU A 19 -25.68 -12.59 37.08
C LEU A 19 -26.97 -11.94 36.57
N VAL A 20 -28.12 -12.27 37.16
CA VAL A 20 -29.41 -11.64 36.79
C VAL A 20 -29.48 -10.18 37.22
N ILE A 21 -28.88 -9.81 38.36
CA ILE A 21 -28.79 -8.40 38.79
C ILE A 21 -27.86 -7.59 37.87
N VAL A 22 -26.74 -8.16 37.42
CA VAL A 22 -25.83 -7.48 36.48
C VAL A 22 -26.49 -7.29 35.11
N ILE A 23 -27.21 -8.30 34.59
CA ILE A 23 -27.94 -8.20 33.32
C ILE A 23 -29.12 -7.19 33.43
N ALA A 24 -29.83 -7.16 34.56
CA ALA A 24 -30.89 -6.18 34.79
C ALA A 24 -30.36 -4.74 34.92
N CYS A 25 -29.19 -4.53 35.53
CA CYS A 25 -28.54 -3.21 35.58
C CYS A 25 -28.05 -2.74 34.20
N VAL A 26 -27.59 -3.65 33.33
CA VAL A 26 -27.21 -3.32 31.94
C VAL A 26 -28.43 -2.97 31.09
N ILE A 27 -29.59 -3.59 31.34
CA ILE A 27 -30.84 -3.31 30.63
C ILE A 27 -31.50 -2.01 31.14
N VAL A 28 -31.40 -1.69 32.44
CA VAL A 28 -31.97 -0.44 33.01
C VAL A 28 -31.10 0.80 32.71
N LEU A 29 -29.81 0.63 32.42
CA LEU A 29 -28.94 1.72 31.95
C LEU A 29 -29.04 1.98 30.42
N LYS A 30 -29.66 1.07 29.65
CA LYS A 30 -30.04 1.31 28.26
C LYS A 30 -31.51 1.74 28.19
N GLY A 31 -31.75 3.04 28.34
CA GLY A 31 -33.04 3.66 28.06
C GLY A 31 -33.52 3.42 26.61
N PRO A 32 -34.82 3.62 26.31
CA PRO A 32 -35.43 3.19 25.06
C PRO A 32 -34.94 4.02 23.87
N LYS A 33 -34.63 3.32 22.77
CA LYS A 33 -34.25 3.89 21.46
C LYS A 33 -35.28 4.93 20.99
N GLN A 34 -34.84 6.17 20.83
CA GLN A 34 -35.47 7.14 19.94
C GLN A 34 -34.87 7.00 18.55
N ASN A 35 -35.74 6.87 17.54
CA ASN A 35 -35.41 6.94 16.13
C ASN A 35 -34.64 8.23 15.82
N ASN A 36 -33.43 8.13 15.28
CA ASN A 36 -32.76 9.23 14.60
C ASN A 36 -32.08 8.70 13.33
N SER A 37 -32.49 9.28 12.21
CA SER A 37 -31.98 9.12 10.84
C SER A 37 -30.55 9.67 10.67
N GLY A 38 -29.63 9.25 11.54
CA GLY A 38 -28.24 9.72 11.58
C GLY A 38 -27.20 8.60 11.68
N GLU A 39 -27.59 7.34 11.87
CA GLU A 39 -26.68 6.19 11.90
C GLU A 39 -26.27 5.73 10.49
N GLU A 40 -27.10 5.94 9.45
CA GLU A 40 -26.71 5.64 8.06
C GLU A 40 -25.53 6.50 7.58
N ASN A 41 -25.40 7.73 8.07
CA ASN A 41 -24.27 8.62 7.71
C ASN A 41 -22.95 8.26 8.41
N ILE A 42 -22.97 7.60 9.58
CA ILE A 42 -21.74 7.36 10.35
C ILE A 42 -20.99 6.12 9.84
N GLU A 43 -21.69 5.08 9.40
CA GLU A 43 -21.06 3.96 8.67
C GLU A 43 -20.56 4.41 7.29
N GLU A 44 -21.29 5.32 6.63
CA GLU A 44 -20.90 5.89 5.33
C GLU A 44 -19.65 6.80 5.43
N ILE A 45 -19.54 7.60 6.50
CA ILE A 45 -18.34 8.39 6.83
C ILE A 45 -17.17 7.49 7.27
N ARG A 46 -17.42 6.39 7.98
CA ARG A 46 -16.38 5.43 8.41
C ARG A 46 -15.83 4.64 7.21
N ALA A 47 -16.66 4.31 6.22
CA ALA A 47 -16.24 3.71 4.95
C ALA A 47 -15.50 4.71 4.03
N GLN A 48 -15.84 6.00 4.08
CA GLN A 48 -15.09 7.04 3.35
C GLN A 48 -13.67 7.25 3.90
N LYS A 49 -13.46 7.03 5.21
CA LYS A 49 -12.17 7.28 5.87
C LYS A 49 -11.17 6.11 5.75
N ALA A 50 -11.64 4.92 5.38
CA ALA A 50 -10.82 3.71 5.22
C ALA A 50 -10.25 3.50 3.79
N GLU A 51 -10.65 4.33 2.82
CA GLU A 51 -10.47 4.02 1.37
C GLU A 51 -9.78 5.15 0.58
N VAL A 52 -8.74 5.76 1.15
CA VAL A 52 -7.67 6.37 0.34
C VAL A 52 -6.76 5.21 -0.10
N PRO A 53 -6.26 5.15 -1.36
CA PRO A 53 -5.35 4.07 -1.76
C PRO A 53 -4.18 4.00 -0.78
N VAL A 54 -4.12 2.90 -0.03
CA VAL A 54 -3.06 2.63 0.94
C VAL A 54 -1.80 2.31 0.14
N ASN A 55 -0.93 3.31 -0.02
CA ASN A 55 0.40 3.13 -0.58
C ASN A 55 1.47 3.66 0.39
N HIS A 56 2.39 2.75 0.72
CA HIS A 56 3.71 2.94 1.31
C HIS A 56 3.81 3.74 2.62
N MET A 57 3.03 3.33 3.63
CA MET A 57 3.48 3.07 5.01
C MET A 57 2.30 2.44 5.75
N GLU A 58 2.29 1.11 5.98
CA GLU A 58 1.27 0.53 6.83
C GLU A 58 1.47 1.00 8.27
N GLY A 59 0.57 1.86 8.70
CA GLY A 59 0.26 2.09 10.10
C GLY A 59 -0.64 0.99 10.63
N ILE A 60 -0.44 0.64 11.90
CA ILE A 60 -1.20 -0.33 12.67
C ILE A 60 -2.71 0.00 12.60
N ASP A 61 -3.56 -0.97 12.28
CA ASP A 61 -5.02 -0.81 12.39
C ASP A 61 -5.41 -0.27 13.77
N ALA A 62 -6.06 0.89 13.82
CA ALA A 62 -6.33 1.66 15.03
C ALA A 62 -7.53 1.17 15.87
N ASP A 63 -7.92 -0.11 15.77
CA ASP A 63 -9.10 -0.63 16.48
C ASP A 63 -8.79 -1.59 17.65
N GLU A 64 -7.53 -1.72 18.10
CA GLU A 64 -7.21 -2.44 19.34
C GLU A 64 -6.15 -1.75 20.22
N ILE A 65 -6.35 -0.49 20.64
CA ILE A 65 -5.64 0.04 21.82
C ILE A 65 -6.60 0.93 22.60
N ASP A 66 -7.25 0.36 23.62
CA ASP A 66 -7.85 1.15 24.70
C ASP A 66 -6.70 1.80 25.48
N GLY A 67 -6.83 3.09 25.73
CA GLY A 67 -5.75 3.93 26.20
C GLY A 67 -5.27 3.52 27.60
N ASP A 68 -4.01 3.10 27.67
CA ASP A 68 -3.13 3.32 28.81
C ASP A 68 -1.68 3.23 28.30
N GLU A 69 -0.79 4.08 28.83
CA GLU A 69 0.65 4.08 28.53
C GLU A 69 1.24 2.66 28.65
N ILE A 70 1.75 2.10 27.56
CA ILE A 70 2.49 0.83 27.60
C ILE A 70 3.97 1.09 27.33
N ASP A 71 4.75 1.09 28.40
CA ASP A 71 6.18 0.80 28.42
C ASP A 71 6.40 -0.60 27.81
N ILE A 72 6.99 -0.68 26.62
CA ILE A 72 7.23 -1.96 25.92
C ILE A 72 8.48 -2.62 26.52
N GLY A 73 8.33 -3.07 27.77
CA GLY A 73 9.21 -4.00 28.45
C GLY A 73 8.49 -5.33 28.67
N ASN A 74 8.92 -6.37 27.94
CA ASN A 74 8.60 -7.79 28.15
C ASN A 74 7.11 -8.19 28.21
N ILE A 75 6.61 -8.78 27.11
CA ILE A 75 5.47 -9.70 27.18
C ILE A 75 5.87 -11.04 26.58
N THR A 76 6.21 -11.99 27.46
CA THR A 76 6.25 -13.42 27.16
C THR A 76 4.82 -13.96 27.10
N ALA A 77 4.31 -14.26 25.90
CA ALA A 77 3.07 -15.00 25.73
C ALA A 77 3.35 -16.51 25.85
N LYS A 78 2.71 -17.16 26.83
CA LYS A 78 2.66 -18.63 26.93
C LYS A 78 1.60 -19.14 25.95
N SER A 79 2.02 -19.79 24.88
CA SER A 79 1.23 -20.82 24.20
C SER A 79 1.99 -22.15 24.27
N SER A 80 1.25 -23.20 24.60
CA SER A 80 1.76 -24.56 24.70
C SER A 80 1.84 -25.17 23.30
N ASP A 81 3.01 -25.06 22.68
CA ASP A 81 3.61 -26.13 21.89
C ASP A 81 5.13 -25.90 21.88
N SER A 82 5.88 -26.95 22.19
CA SER A 82 7.30 -26.91 22.49
C SER A 82 8.15 -26.63 21.25
N GLN A 83 8.38 -25.36 20.95
CA GLN A 83 9.63 -24.88 20.38
C GLN A 83 10.11 -23.71 21.24
N ALA A 84 11.37 -23.77 21.68
CA ALA A 84 11.97 -22.71 22.48
C ALA A 84 11.79 -21.36 21.75
N PRO A 85 11.39 -20.27 22.44
CA PRO A 85 11.36 -18.97 21.81
C PRO A 85 12.80 -18.64 21.41
N VAL A 86 13.04 -18.50 20.11
CA VAL A 86 14.26 -17.86 19.63
C VAL A 86 14.11 -16.40 20.01
N THR A 87 14.66 -16.02 21.16
CA THR A 87 14.85 -14.61 21.50
C THR A 87 15.89 -14.09 20.52
N GLN A 88 15.44 -13.51 19.41
CA GLN A 88 16.33 -12.96 18.41
C GLN A 88 17.02 -11.75 19.02
N GLU A 89 18.33 -11.86 19.24
CA GLU A 89 19.14 -10.78 19.81
C GLU A 89 19.04 -9.56 18.90
N ARG A 90 18.52 -8.44 19.44
CA ARG A 90 18.50 -7.16 18.74
C ARG A 90 19.96 -6.76 18.49
N LYS A 91 20.36 -6.62 17.22
CA LYS A 91 21.69 -6.09 16.90
C LYS A 91 21.87 -4.71 17.52
N VAL A 92 23.11 -4.40 17.87
CA VAL A 92 23.49 -3.11 18.47
C VAL A 92 23.16 -2.00 17.47
N CYS A 93 22.52 -0.93 17.94
CA CYS A 93 22.29 0.26 17.13
C CYS A 93 23.63 0.90 16.77
N LEU A 94 23.88 1.09 15.47
CA LEU A 94 25.12 1.67 14.94
C LEU A 94 25.08 3.20 14.96
N PHE A 95 23.89 3.79 15.00
CA PHE A 95 23.71 5.24 15.15
C PHE A 95 24.05 5.67 16.57
N THR A 96 24.89 6.71 16.71
CA THR A 96 25.05 7.35 18.02
C THR A 96 23.84 8.22 18.34
N GLU A 97 23.62 8.52 19.62
CA GLU A 97 22.55 9.42 20.04
C GLU A 97 22.71 10.84 19.46
N GLU A 98 23.96 11.31 19.30
CA GLU A 98 24.26 12.57 18.62
C GLU A 98 23.88 12.53 17.14
N GLU A 99 24.12 11.41 16.45
CA GLU A 99 23.71 11.23 15.05
C GLU A 99 22.19 11.23 14.92
N LYS A 100 21.48 10.48 15.76
CA LYS A 100 20.00 10.46 15.77
C LYS A 100 19.43 11.86 16.00
N LYS A 101 19.97 12.60 16.96
CA LYS A 101 19.54 13.98 17.24
C LYS A 101 19.78 14.89 16.04
N LYS A 102 20.95 14.80 15.40
CA LYS A 102 21.26 15.59 14.21
C LYS A 102 20.35 15.24 13.03
N ILE A 103 20.01 13.96 12.85
CA ILE A 103 19.07 13.52 11.81
C ILE A 103 17.69 14.11 12.07
N GLN A 104 17.19 14.05 13.31
CA GLN A 104 15.91 14.64 13.70
C GLN A 104 15.87 16.17 13.49
N GLU A 105 16.93 16.88 13.88
CA GLU A 105 17.06 18.33 13.64
C GLU A 105 17.09 18.66 12.14
N THR A 106 17.78 17.85 11.34
CA THR A 106 17.82 18.00 9.87
C THR A 106 16.45 17.76 9.26
N ALA A 107 15.74 16.74 9.72
CA ALA A 107 14.39 16.41 9.28
C ALA A 107 13.40 17.56 9.55
N LEU A 108 13.40 18.10 10.77
CA LEU A 108 12.60 19.28 11.13
C LEU A 108 12.99 20.52 10.30
N THR A 109 14.29 20.74 10.09
CA THR A 109 14.78 21.87 9.27
C THR A 109 14.33 21.75 7.81
N ALA A 110 14.30 20.54 7.26
CA ALA A 110 13.80 20.27 5.92
C ALA A 110 12.28 20.53 5.84
N ALA A 111 11.50 20.04 6.81
CA ALA A 111 10.07 20.28 6.88
C ALA A 111 9.71 21.77 7.05
N GLU A 112 10.51 22.53 7.79
CA GLU A 112 10.33 23.98 7.93
C GLU A 112 10.46 24.73 6.59
N GLN A 113 11.21 24.19 5.61
CA GLN A 113 11.32 24.80 4.27
C GLN A 113 9.99 24.75 3.50
N VAL A 114 9.14 23.76 3.80
CA VAL A 114 7.91 23.49 3.05
C VAL A 114 6.64 23.84 3.82
N LYS A 115 6.77 24.39 5.03
CA LYS A 115 5.64 24.76 5.90
C LYS A 115 4.56 25.60 5.22
N GLY A 116 4.94 26.42 4.23
CA GLY A 116 4.02 27.31 3.52
C GLY A 116 2.89 26.55 2.82
N ILE A 117 3.17 25.32 2.36
CA ILE A 117 2.20 24.44 1.71
C ILE A 117 1.19 23.91 2.74
N TYR A 118 1.64 23.66 3.97
CA TYR A 118 0.86 23.07 5.05
C TYR A 118 0.13 24.10 5.92
N GLN A 119 0.49 25.39 5.82
CA GLN A 119 0.05 26.44 6.76
C GLN A 119 -1.47 26.57 6.90
N ASN A 120 -2.21 26.37 5.81
CA ASN A 120 -3.65 26.56 5.76
C ASN A 120 -4.44 25.25 5.77
N ILE A 121 -3.77 24.12 6.01
CA ILE A 121 -4.41 22.81 6.01
C ILE A 121 -4.93 22.52 7.43
N GLU A 122 -6.13 21.95 7.49
CA GLU A 122 -6.72 21.50 8.75
C GLU A 122 -5.99 20.26 9.25
N VAL A 123 -5.61 20.29 10.52
CA VAL A 123 -4.99 19.16 11.23
C VAL A 123 -6.02 18.58 12.19
N ALA A 124 -6.29 17.28 12.06
CA ALA A 124 -7.14 16.53 12.96
C ALA A 124 -6.31 15.67 13.91
N ASP A 125 -6.86 15.29 15.07
CA ASP A 125 -6.21 14.27 15.89
C ASP A 125 -6.28 12.91 15.18
N GLY A 126 -5.17 12.17 15.19
CA GLY A 126 -5.04 10.88 14.53
C GLY A 126 -3.78 10.14 14.97
N PRO A 127 -3.58 8.91 14.48
CA PRO A 127 -2.50 8.04 14.92
C PRO A 127 -1.10 8.63 14.64
N ALA A 128 -0.10 8.15 15.39
CA ALA A 128 1.27 8.64 15.28
C ALA A 128 1.98 8.28 13.96
N PHE A 129 1.37 7.45 13.12
CA PHE A 129 1.92 7.03 11.82
C PHE A 129 1.25 7.73 10.62
N SER A 130 0.31 8.65 10.86
CA SER A 130 -0.31 9.48 9.82
C SER A 130 0.12 10.94 9.91
N SER A 131 -0.01 11.65 8.80
CA SER A 131 0.22 13.10 8.71
C SER A 131 -0.69 13.92 9.62
N ASN A 132 -1.88 13.39 9.90
CA ASN A 132 -2.98 14.02 10.62
C ASN A 132 -3.58 15.24 9.93
N ILE A 133 -3.37 15.40 8.62
CA ILE A 133 -4.02 16.45 7.82
C ILE A 133 -5.22 15.89 7.07
N ALA A 134 -6.26 16.71 6.88
CA ALA A 134 -7.55 16.25 6.34
C ALA A 134 -7.50 15.94 4.84
N GLU A 135 -6.90 16.81 4.03
CA GLU A 135 -6.78 16.66 2.58
C GLU A 135 -5.40 17.14 2.11
N PHE A 136 -4.75 16.33 1.29
CA PHE A 136 -3.49 16.67 0.64
C PHE A 136 -3.47 16.15 -0.79
N THR A 137 -3.09 16.99 -1.72
CA THR A 137 -3.15 16.67 -3.15
C THR A 137 -1.82 16.17 -3.68
N GLY A 138 -1.86 15.37 -4.75
CA GLY A 138 -0.64 14.95 -5.45
C GLY A 138 0.19 16.12 -5.99
N GLU A 139 -0.45 17.23 -6.36
CA GLU A 139 0.27 18.46 -6.78
C GLU A 139 1.00 19.12 -5.61
N GLN A 140 0.39 19.17 -4.43
CA GLN A 140 1.09 19.62 -3.21
C GLN A 140 2.25 18.68 -2.86
N CYS A 141 2.10 17.37 -3.01
CA CYS A 141 3.21 16.42 -2.81
C CYS A 141 4.39 16.72 -3.76
N LYS A 142 4.11 16.93 -5.04
CA LYS A 142 5.12 17.27 -6.06
C LYS A 142 5.78 18.63 -5.76
N GLU A 143 5.01 19.60 -5.29
CA GLU A 143 5.53 20.91 -4.86
C GLU A 143 6.48 20.78 -3.66
N VAL A 144 6.11 20.02 -2.63
CA VAL A 144 6.96 19.71 -1.47
C VAL A 144 8.26 19.05 -1.93
N VAL A 145 8.18 18.02 -2.77
CA VAL A 145 9.36 17.33 -3.32
C VAL A 145 10.28 18.31 -4.05
N SER A 146 9.72 19.20 -4.87
CA SER A 146 10.49 20.23 -5.59
C SER A 146 11.20 21.19 -4.63
N LEU A 147 10.51 21.71 -3.61
CA LEU A 147 11.09 22.62 -2.63
C LEU A 147 12.18 21.97 -1.79
N LEU A 148 11.98 20.73 -1.34
CA LEU A 148 13.02 19.94 -0.65
C LEU A 148 14.24 19.72 -1.56
N GLY A 149 13.99 19.43 -2.83
CA GLY A 149 15.03 19.29 -3.85
C GLY A 149 15.83 20.57 -4.06
N GLN A 150 15.17 21.73 -4.15
CA GLN A 150 15.82 23.04 -4.25
C GLN A 150 16.65 23.39 -3.01
N ALA A 151 16.22 22.92 -1.83
CA ALA A 151 16.99 23.01 -0.58
C ALA A 151 18.15 22.00 -0.51
N GLY A 152 18.33 21.17 -1.54
CA GLY A 152 19.45 20.23 -1.67
C GLY A 152 19.22 18.90 -0.96
N PHE A 153 17.97 18.53 -0.65
CA PHE A 153 17.61 17.21 -0.12
C PHE A 153 17.33 16.23 -1.25
N VAL A 154 17.55 14.93 -1.00
CA VAL A 154 17.04 13.87 -1.87
C VAL A 154 15.57 13.71 -1.53
N SER A 155 14.68 13.93 -2.49
CA SER A 155 13.24 13.91 -2.25
C SER A 155 12.48 13.14 -3.32
N ILE A 156 11.39 12.50 -2.91
CA ILE A 156 10.53 11.70 -3.78
C ILE A 156 9.10 11.67 -3.25
N THR A 157 8.12 11.53 -4.15
CA THR A 157 6.74 11.16 -3.84
C THR A 157 6.26 10.17 -4.90
N GLU A 158 5.06 9.64 -4.74
CA GLU A 158 4.41 8.86 -5.79
C GLU A 158 4.22 9.71 -7.05
N ASP A 159 4.30 9.09 -8.24
CA ASP A 159 4.06 9.76 -9.52
C ASP A 159 5.03 10.93 -9.84
N CYS A 160 6.23 10.95 -9.26
CA CYS A 160 7.29 11.90 -9.62
C CYS A 160 8.67 11.24 -9.70
N ASN A 161 9.57 11.85 -10.47
CA ASN A 161 10.98 11.45 -10.46
C ASN A 161 11.65 11.89 -9.15
N MET A 162 12.59 11.10 -8.66
CA MET A 162 13.43 11.48 -7.52
C MET A 162 14.24 12.75 -7.86
N VAL A 163 14.28 13.70 -6.93
CA VAL A 163 15.11 14.90 -7.04
C VAL A 163 16.42 14.67 -6.28
N ASN A 164 17.54 15.13 -6.87
CA ASN A 164 18.90 14.95 -6.35
C ASN A 164 19.34 13.48 -6.10
N PRO A 165 19.12 12.54 -7.06
CA PRO A 165 19.45 11.11 -6.86
C PRO A 165 20.96 10.83 -6.75
N GLU A 166 21.83 11.77 -7.12
CA GLU A 166 23.29 11.60 -7.11
C GLU A 166 23.85 11.26 -5.71
N ARG A 167 23.20 11.72 -4.63
CA ARG A 167 23.62 11.38 -3.27
C ARG A 167 23.36 9.92 -2.93
N LEU A 168 22.26 9.35 -3.42
CA LEU A 168 21.98 7.91 -3.29
C LEU A 168 23.02 7.11 -4.06
N HIS A 169 23.34 7.51 -5.29
CA HIS A 169 24.39 6.85 -6.09
C HIS A 169 25.76 6.92 -5.42
N ALA A 170 26.11 8.06 -4.80
CA ALA A 170 27.35 8.20 -4.03
C ALA A 170 27.37 7.28 -2.81
N PHE A 171 26.27 7.17 -2.06
CA PHE A 171 26.16 6.23 -0.95
C PHE A 171 26.31 4.78 -1.42
N TYR A 172 25.64 4.39 -2.50
CA TYR A 172 25.74 3.04 -3.04
C TYR A 172 27.17 2.71 -3.51
N ALA A 173 27.86 3.68 -4.13
CA ALA A 173 29.27 3.54 -4.49
C ALA A 173 30.17 3.40 -3.25
N ASP A 174 29.93 4.19 -2.20
CA ASP A 174 30.67 4.06 -0.93
C ASP A 174 30.46 2.68 -0.30
N TYR A 175 29.22 2.17 -0.28
CA TYR A 175 28.87 0.82 0.17
C TYR A 175 29.66 -0.25 -0.59
N LEU A 176 29.68 -0.20 -1.93
CA LEU A 176 30.45 -1.15 -2.75
C LEU A 176 31.96 -1.09 -2.48
N ASN A 177 32.47 0.07 -2.06
CA ASN A 177 33.88 0.28 -1.71
C ASN A 177 34.17 0.06 -0.22
N GLN A 178 33.22 -0.48 0.54
CA GLN A 178 33.34 -0.71 1.98
C GLN A 178 33.73 0.56 2.77
N LYS A 179 33.25 1.71 2.30
CA LYS A 179 33.51 3.01 2.92
C LYS A 179 32.30 3.43 3.75
N GLU A 180 32.55 3.77 5.02
CA GLU A 180 31.52 4.31 5.89
C GLU A 180 30.86 5.54 5.26
N SER A 181 29.53 5.51 5.20
CA SER A 181 28.73 6.54 4.55
C SER A 181 27.32 6.58 5.12
N MET A 182 26.67 7.74 5.00
CA MET A 182 25.32 7.97 5.49
C MET A 182 24.60 8.96 4.58
N PHE A 183 23.34 8.70 4.24
CA PHE A 183 22.50 9.61 3.46
C PHE A 183 21.02 9.50 3.86
N THR A 184 20.22 10.52 3.50
CA THR A 184 18.80 10.59 3.84
C THR A 184 17.96 10.80 2.58
N ILE A 185 16.87 10.04 2.45
CA ILE A 185 15.80 10.23 1.46
C ILE A 185 14.58 10.80 2.17
N PHE A 186 14.00 11.87 1.63
CA PHE A 186 12.73 12.42 2.07
C PHE A 186 11.61 11.95 1.16
N GLN A 187 10.76 11.06 1.66
CA GLN A 187 9.55 10.64 0.98
C GLN A 187 8.37 11.50 1.45
N VAL A 188 7.64 12.09 0.52
CA VAL A 188 6.38 12.79 0.80
C VAL A 188 5.24 11.84 0.48
N ASN A 189 4.46 11.49 1.49
CA ASN A 189 3.35 10.57 1.36
C ASN A 189 2.09 11.30 0.85
N PRO A 190 1.14 10.59 0.20
CA PRO A 190 -0.10 11.18 -0.28
C PRO A 190 -0.95 11.84 0.80
N ASP A 191 -0.83 11.36 2.04
CA ASP A 191 -1.48 11.98 3.21
C ASP A 191 -0.76 13.26 3.67
N GLY A 192 0.40 13.61 3.11
CA GLY A 192 1.23 14.77 3.46
C GLY A 192 2.23 14.56 4.59
N LEU A 193 2.36 13.33 5.12
CA LEU A 193 3.44 12.97 6.04
C LEU A 193 4.77 12.99 5.29
N ILE A 194 5.82 13.49 5.93
CA ILE A 194 7.17 13.43 5.38
C ILE A 194 7.97 12.38 6.14
N GLY A 195 8.35 11.31 5.46
CA GLY A 195 9.26 10.29 5.99
C GLY A 195 10.71 10.59 5.62
N ALA A 196 11.58 10.74 6.62
CA ALA A 196 13.02 10.85 6.41
C ALA A 196 13.71 9.51 6.68
N PHE A 197 14.15 8.83 5.62
CA PHE A 197 14.81 7.53 5.67
C PHE A 197 16.32 7.71 5.60
N THR A 198 17.01 7.59 6.74
CA THR A 198 18.47 7.73 6.79
C THR A 198 19.15 6.37 6.79
N PHE A 199 19.92 6.08 5.75
CA PHE A 199 20.69 4.84 5.64
C PHE A 199 22.12 5.08 6.11
N LEU A 200 22.64 4.15 6.91
CA LEU A 200 24.01 4.13 7.41
C LEU A 200 24.66 2.81 7.02
N TYR A 201 25.84 2.89 6.42
CA TYR A 201 26.74 1.76 6.27
C TYR A 201 27.99 2.02 7.11
N ARG A 202 28.25 1.16 8.09
CA ARG A 202 29.36 1.28 9.06
C ARG A 202 29.75 -0.11 9.55
N MET A 203 31.05 -0.37 9.67
CA MET A 203 31.55 -1.67 10.20
C MET A 203 30.98 -2.89 9.48
N ASP A 204 30.87 -2.83 8.14
CA ASP A 204 30.29 -3.89 7.30
C ASP A 204 28.81 -4.22 7.58
N GLU A 205 28.10 -3.34 8.28
CA GLU A 205 26.68 -3.48 8.58
C GLU A 205 25.86 -2.31 8.01
N LEU A 206 24.59 -2.58 7.68
CA LEU A 206 23.62 -1.61 7.18
C LEU A 206 22.49 -1.42 8.20
N GLN A 207 22.16 -0.17 8.48
CA GLN A 207 20.98 0.18 9.27
C GLN A 207 20.25 1.37 8.66
N THR A 208 18.97 1.49 8.97
CA THR A 208 18.17 2.68 8.68
C THR A 208 17.59 3.28 9.95
N TYR A 209 17.56 4.61 9.97
CA TYR A 209 16.87 5.43 10.96
C TYR A 209 15.81 6.27 10.27
N TYR A 210 14.55 5.94 10.55
CA TYR A 210 13.38 6.64 10.05
C TYR A 210 12.93 7.72 11.04
N VAL A 211 12.56 8.89 10.51
CA VAL A 211 11.88 9.96 11.26
C VAL A 211 10.62 10.33 10.48
N GLY A 212 9.46 10.14 11.10
CA GLY A 212 8.17 10.55 10.54
C GLY A 212 7.81 11.96 11.01
N ILE A 213 7.51 12.83 10.06
CA ILE A 213 7.18 14.24 10.31
C ILE A 213 5.71 14.46 9.96
N GLY A 214 4.94 14.84 10.98
CA GLY A 214 3.57 15.31 10.84
C GLY A 214 3.48 16.81 11.08
N TRP A 215 2.24 17.29 11.19
CA TRP A 215 1.97 18.72 11.26
C TRP A 215 1.06 19.05 12.44
N GLN A 216 1.30 20.21 13.06
CA GLN A 216 0.36 20.90 13.93
C GLN A 216 -0.35 22.03 13.16
N GLN A 217 -1.43 22.55 13.75
CA GLN A 217 -2.19 23.66 13.17
C GLN A 217 -1.27 24.85 12.80
N GLY A 218 -1.46 25.39 11.60
CA GLY A 218 -0.61 26.46 11.08
C GLY A 218 0.65 25.96 10.35
N GLY A 219 0.74 24.66 10.06
CA GLY A 219 1.83 24.06 9.28
C GLY A 219 3.14 23.97 10.06
N ILE A 220 3.07 23.87 11.38
CA ILE A 220 4.27 23.71 12.22
C ILE A 220 4.67 22.23 12.19
N PRO A 221 5.89 21.88 11.74
CA PRO A 221 6.30 20.48 11.66
C PRO A 221 6.59 19.91 13.05
N GLU A 222 6.25 18.65 13.26
CA GLU A 222 6.58 17.90 14.47
C GLU A 222 7.00 16.47 14.17
N ILE A 223 7.91 15.94 14.98
CA ILE A 223 8.30 14.52 14.90
C ILE A 223 7.19 13.69 15.54
N ARG A 224 6.62 12.77 14.77
CA ARG A 224 5.56 11.88 15.22
C ARG A 224 6.11 10.57 15.77
N ASN A 225 7.10 10.01 15.09
CA ASN A 225 7.71 8.74 15.44
C ASN A 225 9.12 8.62 14.87
N THR A 226 9.90 7.71 15.46
CA THR A 226 11.19 7.29 14.92
C THR A 226 11.30 5.78 14.97
N LEU A 227 11.99 5.19 13.99
CA LEU A 227 12.15 3.74 13.90
C LEU A 227 13.57 3.39 13.48
N GLU A 228 14.13 2.38 14.12
CA GLU A 228 15.47 1.83 13.86
C GLU A 228 15.34 0.41 13.34
N ASN A 229 15.89 0.13 12.16
CA ASN A 229 15.87 -1.20 11.60
C ASN A 229 17.23 -1.59 11.03
N SER A 230 17.61 -2.85 11.24
CA SER A 230 18.76 -3.45 10.55
C SER A 230 18.36 -3.85 9.14
N ILE A 231 19.26 -3.60 8.18
CA ILE A 231 19.06 -3.89 6.77
C ILE A 231 19.92 -5.10 6.41
N ALA A 232 19.28 -6.13 5.85
CA ALA A 232 19.99 -7.34 5.41
C ALA A 232 20.78 -7.08 4.12
N GLU A 233 20.21 -6.31 3.20
CA GLU A 233 20.80 -6.04 1.90
C GLU A 233 20.22 -4.78 1.24
N ILE A 234 21.02 -4.19 0.35
CA ILE A 234 20.62 -3.14 -0.58
C ILE A 234 21.05 -3.53 -1.99
N LYS A 235 20.27 -3.15 -3.00
CA LYS A 235 20.62 -3.28 -4.41
C LYS A 235 20.17 -2.04 -5.16
N LEU A 236 21.07 -1.44 -5.92
CA LEU A 236 20.71 -0.48 -6.96
C LEU A 236 20.73 -1.23 -8.30
N THR A 237 19.57 -1.37 -8.93
CA THR A 237 19.40 -2.07 -10.20
C THR A 237 19.87 -1.21 -11.37
N GLU A 238 20.09 -1.84 -12.54
CA GLU A 238 20.56 -1.15 -13.74
C GLU A 238 19.53 -0.14 -14.29
N LYS A 239 18.23 -0.44 -14.18
CA LYS A 239 17.18 0.48 -14.66
C LYS A 239 16.79 1.51 -13.61
N GLY A 240 17.36 1.46 -12.41
CA GLY A 240 17.33 2.54 -11.43
C GLY A 240 16.24 2.39 -10.37
N TYR A 241 16.19 1.23 -9.74
CA TYR A 241 15.50 0.98 -8.47
C TYR A 241 16.53 0.74 -7.37
N PHE A 242 16.40 1.48 -6.27
CA PHE A 242 17.09 1.19 -5.02
C PHE A 242 16.18 0.32 -4.15
N ILE A 243 16.54 -0.95 -4.00
CA ILE A 243 15.77 -1.97 -3.30
C ILE A 243 16.51 -2.34 -2.02
N TYR A 244 15.80 -2.52 -0.91
CA TYR A 244 16.38 -2.98 0.34
C TYR A 244 15.43 -3.89 1.12
N SER A 245 15.98 -4.75 1.97
CA SER A 245 15.21 -5.59 2.90
C SER A 245 15.67 -5.39 4.34
N TYR A 246 14.75 -5.57 5.27
CA TYR A 246 15.07 -5.62 6.69
C TYR A 246 15.62 -7.00 7.07
N GLU A 247 16.51 -7.06 8.06
CA GLU A 247 16.98 -8.35 8.61
C GLU A 247 15.86 -9.14 9.30
N ILE A 248 14.93 -8.41 9.91
CA ILE A 248 13.74 -8.96 10.55
C ILE A 248 12.55 -8.58 9.68
N LEU A 249 11.84 -9.58 9.17
CA LEU A 249 10.61 -9.34 8.42
C LEU A 249 9.60 -8.66 9.34
N ILE A 250 9.15 -7.48 8.94
CA ILE A 250 8.10 -6.75 9.64
C ILE A 250 6.77 -7.39 9.24
N PRO A 251 5.98 -7.95 10.17
CA PRO A 251 4.68 -8.51 9.86
C PRO A 251 3.83 -7.51 9.06
N HIS A 252 3.12 -8.00 8.05
CA HIS A 252 2.27 -7.21 7.14
C HIS A 252 3.02 -6.24 6.19
N SER A 253 4.34 -6.08 6.33
CA SER A 253 5.14 -5.32 5.37
C SER A 253 5.54 -6.14 4.14
N SER A 254 5.78 -5.45 3.02
CA SER A 254 6.39 -6.05 1.83
C SER A 254 7.76 -6.65 2.16
N LEU A 255 8.10 -7.79 1.52
CA LEU A 255 9.38 -8.47 1.73
C LEU A 255 10.57 -7.55 1.48
N ARG A 256 10.42 -6.64 0.51
CA ARG A 256 11.39 -5.59 0.19
C ARG A 256 10.70 -4.25 0.00
N GLN A 257 11.47 -3.21 0.32
CA GLN A 257 11.13 -1.82 0.08
C GLN A 257 11.91 -1.33 -1.14
N CYS A 258 11.37 -0.37 -1.89
CA CYS A 258 12.05 0.15 -3.07
C CYS A 258 11.78 1.63 -3.35
N PHE A 259 12.77 2.32 -3.92
CA PHE A 259 12.65 3.68 -4.45
C PHE A 259 13.09 3.73 -5.91
N ARG A 260 12.27 4.34 -6.78
CA ARG A 260 12.65 4.63 -8.18
C ARG A 260 13.63 5.79 -8.22
N THR A 261 14.89 5.55 -8.59
CA THR A 261 15.97 6.55 -8.59
C THR A 261 16.21 7.18 -9.96
N SER A 262 16.14 6.39 -11.03
CA SER A 262 16.32 6.92 -12.38
C SER A 262 15.01 7.52 -12.89
N PRO A 263 15.08 8.62 -13.64
CA PRO A 263 13.89 9.28 -14.11
C PRO A 263 13.21 8.48 -15.22
N ILE A 264 11.89 8.55 -15.23
CA ILE A 264 11.06 8.11 -16.35
C ILE A 264 10.36 9.34 -16.96
N SER A 265 9.90 9.24 -18.22
CA SER A 265 9.20 10.37 -18.85
C SER A 265 7.85 10.61 -18.18
N ASP A 266 7.42 11.87 -18.12
CA ASP A 266 6.10 12.24 -17.58
C ASP A 266 4.99 11.46 -18.30
N LYS A 267 5.13 11.33 -19.63
CA LYS A 267 4.17 10.58 -20.45
C LYS A 267 4.12 9.11 -20.09
N CYS A 268 5.26 8.47 -19.84
CA CYS A 268 5.32 7.08 -19.39
C CYS A 268 4.63 6.88 -18.02
N ARG A 269 4.78 7.83 -17.08
CA ARG A 269 4.05 7.79 -15.79
C ARG A 269 2.55 7.93 -15.99
N GLU A 270 2.12 8.89 -16.82
CA GLU A 270 0.70 9.05 -17.18
C GLU A 270 0.12 7.76 -17.77
N LEU A 271 0.85 7.12 -18.69
CA LEU A 271 0.43 5.86 -19.32
C LEU A 271 0.39 4.71 -18.31
N THR A 272 1.36 4.63 -17.40
CA THR A 272 1.37 3.65 -16.31
C THR A 272 0.14 3.84 -15.41
N LYS A 273 -0.09 5.08 -14.96
CA LYS A 273 -1.24 5.43 -14.12
C LYS A 273 -2.57 5.12 -14.79
N LYS A 274 -2.68 5.40 -16.09
CA LYS A 274 -3.93 5.24 -16.84
C LYS A 274 -4.23 3.78 -17.21
N TYR A 275 -3.21 3.00 -17.56
CA TYR A 275 -3.39 1.70 -18.20
C TYR A 275 -2.85 0.51 -17.41
N LEU A 276 -2.15 0.71 -16.29
CA LEU A 276 -1.53 -0.39 -15.55
C LEU A 276 -1.72 -0.30 -14.04
N SER A 277 -1.77 0.90 -13.46
CA SER A 277 -1.86 1.06 -12.00
C SER A 277 -3.09 0.36 -11.44
N GLY A 278 -2.83 -0.60 -10.54
CA GLY A 278 -3.86 -1.43 -9.93
C GLY A 278 -4.17 -2.73 -10.68
N LEU A 279 -3.54 -3.02 -11.82
CA LEU A 279 -3.57 -4.36 -12.39
C LEU A 279 -2.60 -5.30 -11.66
N SER A 280 -2.91 -6.59 -11.66
CA SER A 280 -2.15 -7.60 -10.95
C SER A 280 -1.49 -8.63 -11.88
N TYR A 281 -0.23 -8.95 -11.60
CA TYR A 281 0.51 -10.05 -12.23
C TYR A 281 0.32 -11.41 -11.53
N VAL A 282 -0.37 -11.44 -10.38
CA VAL A 282 -0.47 -12.65 -9.52
C VAL A 282 -1.90 -13.09 -9.26
N ASN A 283 -2.90 -12.30 -9.68
CA ASN A 283 -4.31 -12.63 -9.44
C ASN A 283 -5.05 -13.12 -10.69
N TYR A 284 -4.61 -12.76 -11.89
CA TYR A 284 -5.27 -13.16 -13.14
C TYR A 284 -4.33 -13.09 -14.35
N ASN A 285 -4.76 -13.71 -15.45
CA ASN A 285 -3.92 -14.01 -16.60
C ASN A 285 -3.64 -12.82 -17.56
N MET A 286 -4.35 -11.70 -17.43
CA MET A 286 -4.33 -10.59 -18.41
C MET A 286 -2.92 -10.07 -18.73
N LEU A 287 -2.05 -9.94 -17.73
CA LEU A 287 -0.68 -9.46 -17.92
C LEU A 287 0.35 -10.59 -18.10
N VAL A 288 0.03 -11.83 -17.71
CA VAL A 288 0.98 -12.97 -17.72
C VAL A 288 0.72 -13.98 -18.84
N THR A 289 -0.21 -13.67 -19.75
CA THR A 289 -0.55 -14.51 -20.90
C THR A 289 -0.36 -13.75 -22.20
N ASN A 290 0.15 -14.43 -23.23
CA ASN A 290 0.13 -13.91 -24.59
C ASN A 290 -1.29 -14.00 -25.16
N TRP A 291 -1.90 -12.86 -25.43
CA TRP A 291 -3.27 -12.84 -25.95
C TRP A 291 -3.52 -11.71 -26.94
N ASP A 292 -4.45 -11.96 -27.84
CA ASP A 292 -5.03 -11.01 -28.77
C ASP A 292 -6.53 -11.34 -28.98
N SER A 293 -7.16 -10.74 -30.00
CA SER A 293 -8.58 -10.98 -30.30
C SER A 293 -8.93 -12.44 -30.65
N SER A 294 -7.95 -13.26 -31.02
CA SER A 294 -8.18 -14.67 -31.37
C SER A 294 -8.32 -15.60 -30.15
N ASN A 295 -7.77 -15.20 -29.00
CA ASN A 295 -7.74 -16.01 -27.78
C ASN A 295 -8.01 -15.22 -26.48
N VAL A 296 -8.55 -14.01 -26.57
CA VAL A 296 -8.89 -13.17 -25.41
C VAL A 296 -9.79 -13.87 -24.37
N GLU A 297 -10.57 -14.89 -24.77
CA GLU A 297 -11.33 -15.72 -23.82
C GLU A 297 -10.44 -16.39 -22.75
N ASP A 298 -9.17 -16.64 -23.05
CA ASP A 298 -8.23 -17.36 -22.17
C ASP A 298 -7.81 -16.52 -20.94
N ILE A 299 -7.94 -15.19 -21.01
CA ILE A 299 -7.60 -14.29 -19.90
C ILE A 299 -8.80 -13.89 -19.03
N LEU A 300 -10.01 -14.23 -19.45
CA LEU A 300 -11.23 -13.83 -18.74
C LEU A 300 -11.36 -14.61 -17.44
N MET A 301 -11.29 -13.91 -16.31
CA MET A 301 -11.44 -14.48 -14.98
C MET A 301 -12.38 -13.60 -14.15
N PRO A 302 -13.39 -14.15 -13.43
CA PRO A 302 -14.33 -13.35 -12.63
C PRO A 302 -13.66 -12.32 -11.72
N ARG A 303 -12.60 -12.74 -11.01
CA ARG A 303 -11.81 -11.92 -10.09
C ARG A 303 -11.16 -10.68 -10.70
N MET A 304 -10.89 -10.62 -12.00
CA MET A 304 -10.28 -9.41 -12.60
C MET A 304 -11.23 -8.21 -12.61
N PHE A 305 -12.55 -8.44 -12.48
CA PHE A 305 -13.57 -7.42 -12.71
C PHE A 305 -13.38 -6.17 -11.86
N GLU A 306 -13.02 -6.31 -10.57
CA GLU A 306 -12.88 -5.16 -9.67
C GLU A 306 -11.77 -4.20 -10.12
N ASP A 307 -10.61 -4.74 -10.51
CA ASP A 307 -9.50 -3.93 -11.02
C ASP A 307 -9.83 -3.28 -12.37
N ILE A 308 -10.49 -4.04 -13.27
CA ILE A 308 -10.91 -3.52 -14.57
C ILE A 308 -11.97 -2.44 -14.42
N TYR A 309 -12.94 -2.63 -13.51
CA TYR A 309 -13.96 -1.63 -13.18
C TYR A 309 -13.29 -0.35 -12.71
N ARG A 310 -12.39 -0.45 -11.71
CA ARG A 310 -11.67 0.71 -11.14
C ARG A 310 -10.87 1.47 -12.20
N ILE A 311 -10.19 0.74 -13.09
CA ILE A 311 -9.41 1.36 -14.17
C ILE A 311 -10.30 2.01 -15.24
N TYR A 312 -11.46 1.41 -15.52
CA TYR A 312 -12.41 1.92 -16.51
C TYR A 312 -13.20 3.13 -16.02
N THR A 313 -13.67 3.11 -14.77
CA THR A 313 -14.57 4.12 -14.20
C THR A 313 -13.85 5.14 -13.32
N GLY A 314 -12.70 4.77 -12.75
CA GLY A 314 -12.05 5.53 -11.67
C GLY A 314 -12.68 5.30 -10.29
N GLU A 315 -13.67 4.40 -10.17
CA GLU A 315 -14.44 4.19 -8.94
C GLU A 315 -14.18 2.81 -8.33
N ILE A 316 -14.31 2.71 -7.00
CA ILE A 316 -14.28 1.42 -6.29
C ILE A 316 -15.64 0.76 -6.44
N PHE A 317 -15.66 -0.47 -6.97
CA PHE A 317 -16.91 -1.22 -7.07
C PHE A 317 -17.38 -1.67 -5.69
N ARG A 318 -18.66 -1.44 -5.37
CA ARG A 318 -19.26 -1.83 -4.09
C ARG A 318 -20.47 -2.73 -4.31
N THR A 319 -20.52 -3.85 -3.60
CA THR A 319 -21.66 -4.78 -3.62
C THR A 319 -21.96 -5.32 -2.23
N LYS A 320 -23.25 -5.46 -1.89
CA LYS A 320 -23.72 -6.05 -0.62
C LYS A 320 -23.89 -7.56 -0.72
N ASP A 321 -24.30 -8.04 -1.90
CA ASP A 321 -24.76 -9.41 -2.10
C ASP A 321 -23.68 -10.33 -2.68
N ARG A 322 -22.42 -9.86 -2.75
CA ARG A 322 -21.29 -10.57 -3.40
C ARG A 322 -21.62 -11.01 -4.83
N THR A 323 -22.39 -10.19 -5.53
CA THR A 323 -22.72 -10.35 -6.94
C THR A 323 -22.54 -9.04 -7.69
N VAL A 324 -22.26 -9.13 -8.98
CA VAL A 324 -22.22 -8.00 -9.91
C VAL A 324 -23.43 -8.09 -10.85
N PRO A 325 -24.28 -7.05 -10.98
CA PRO A 325 -25.35 -7.03 -11.96
C PRO A 325 -24.81 -7.26 -13.38
N ALA A 326 -25.48 -8.11 -14.16
CA ALA A 326 -24.98 -8.51 -15.47
C ALA A 326 -24.80 -7.35 -16.44
N GLU A 327 -25.69 -6.35 -16.39
CA GLU A 327 -25.57 -5.12 -17.20
C GLU A 327 -24.24 -4.41 -16.94
N VAL A 328 -23.86 -4.25 -15.67
CA VAL A 328 -22.60 -3.58 -15.27
C VAL A 328 -21.39 -4.42 -15.66
N TYR A 329 -21.42 -5.72 -15.36
CA TYR A 329 -20.31 -6.63 -15.65
C TYR A 329 -20.04 -6.71 -17.16
N GLU A 330 -21.09 -6.95 -17.96
CA GLU A 330 -21.00 -7.09 -19.40
C GLU A 330 -20.58 -5.78 -20.07
N GLN A 331 -21.12 -4.63 -19.62
CA GLN A 331 -20.73 -3.33 -20.14
C GLN A 331 -19.23 -3.07 -19.96
N VAL A 332 -18.70 -3.27 -18.75
CA VAL A 332 -17.28 -3.00 -18.45
C VAL A 332 -16.38 -3.97 -19.21
N MET A 333 -16.65 -5.28 -19.14
CA MET A 333 -15.78 -6.26 -19.79
C MET A 333 -15.75 -6.11 -21.32
N THR A 334 -16.90 -5.85 -21.95
CA THR A 334 -16.97 -5.66 -23.41
C THR A 334 -16.49 -4.27 -23.87
N ALA A 335 -16.48 -3.27 -22.98
CA ALA A 335 -15.81 -1.99 -23.24
C ALA A 335 -14.29 -2.18 -23.21
N CYS A 336 -13.76 -2.80 -22.16
CA CYS A 336 -12.32 -2.90 -21.92
C CYS A 336 -11.61 -3.97 -22.76
N PHE A 337 -12.32 -4.99 -23.26
CA PHE A 337 -11.72 -6.10 -24.02
C PHE A 337 -12.51 -6.39 -25.31
N PRO A 338 -11.87 -6.93 -26.36
CA PRO A 338 -12.52 -7.31 -27.62
C PRO A 338 -13.30 -8.62 -27.48
N VAL A 339 -14.24 -8.67 -26.54
CA VAL A 339 -15.06 -9.84 -26.21
C VAL A 339 -16.54 -9.55 -26.43
N SER A 340 -17.32 -10.59 -26.74
CA SER A 340 -18.78 -10.53 -26.80
C SER A 340 -19.41 -10.87 -25.45
N VAL A 341 -20.66 -10.45 -25.26
CA VAL A 341 -21.44 -10.80 -24.07
C VAL A 341 -21.57 -12.32 -23.92
N GLU A 342 -21.73 -13.05 -25.02
CA GLU A 342 -21.82 -14.51 -25.00
C GLU A 342 -20.52 -15.16 -24.50
N GLN A 343 -19.37 -14.63 -24.90
CA GLN A 343 -18.07 -15.08 -24.41
C GLN A 343 -17.93 -14.83 -22.91
N VAL A 344 -18.26 -13.62 -22.44
CA VAL A 344 -18.23 -13.27 -21.02
C VAL A 344 -19.15 -14.17 -20.20
N ARG A 345 -20.41 -14.39 -20.63
CA ARG A 345 -21.37 -15.27 -19.94
C ARG A 345 -20.87 -16.71 -19.83
N LYS A 346 -20.19 -17.20 -20.88
CA LYS A 346 -19.69 -18.57 -20.97
C LYS A 346 -18.57 -18.85 -19.95
N VAL A 347 -17.68 -17.89 -19.69
CA VAL A 347 -16.46 -18.12 -18.91
C VAL A 347 -16.44 -17.43 -17.54
N CYS A 348 -17.20 -16.35 -17.35
CA CYS A 348 -17.20 -15.59 -16.10
C CYS A 348 -18.29 -16.01 -15.09
N GLY A 349 -19.02 -17.10 -15.34
CA GLY A 349 -19.97 -17.66 -14.36
C GLY A 349 -21.31 -16.93 -14.28
N TYR A 350 -21.87 -16.50 -15.40
CA TYR A 350 -23.19 -15.85 -15.44
C TYR A 350 -24.31 -16.73 -14.87
N ASP A 351 -25.08 -16.20 -13.92
CA ASP A 351 -26.26 -16.83 -13.36
C ASP A 351 -27.55 -16.22 -13.95
N ALA A 352 -28.25 -16.98 -14.79
CA ALA A 352 -29.47 -16.53 -15.45
C ALA A 352 -30.67 -16.35 -14.49
N GLY A 353 -30.64 -16.99 -13.31
CA GLY A 353 -31.72 -16.89 -12.32
C GLY A 353 -31.75 -15.53 -11.62
N SER A 354 -30.57 -15.01 -11.29
CA SER A 354 -30.36 -13.71 -10.65
C SER A 354 -30.01 -12.59 -11.64
N GLY A 355 -29.57 -12.92 -12.86
CA GLY A 355 -29.10 -11.95 -13.83
C GLY A 355 -27.80 -11.28 -13.37
N SER A 356 -26.87 -12.07 -12.84
CA SER A 356 -25.65 -11.56 -12.20
C SER A 356 -24.42 -12.45 -12.42
N TYR A 357 -23.26 -11.93 -12.06
CA TYR A 357 -21.98 -12.63 -12.01
C TYR A 357 -21.50 -12.73 -10.55
N PRO A 358 -20.72 -13.76 -10.19
CA PRO A 358 -20.08 -13.82 -8.88
C PRO A 358 -19.12 -12.62 -8.72
N TYR A 359 -19.15 -11.98 -7.56
CA TYR A 359 -18.13 -11.03 -7.17
C TYR A 359 -17.06 -11.75 -6.35
N GLU A 360 -15.89 -11.91 -6.96
CA GLU A 360 -14.70 -12.48 -6.33
C GLU A 360 -13.78 -11.35 -5.90
N MET A 361 -13.82 -11.01 -4.60
CA MET A 361 -12.92 -10.03 -4.02
C MET A 361 -11.49 -10.56 -4.11
N ILE A 362 -10.63 -9.79 -4.78
CA ILE A 362 -9.20 -9.93 -4.65
C ILE A 362 -8.82 -9.14 -3.39
N TYR A 363 -8.20 -9.80 -2.40
CA TYR A 363 -7.56 -9.03 -1.33
C TYR A 363 -6.52 -8.13 -1.98
N ALA A 364 -6.77 -6.83 -1.91
CA ALA A 364 -5.94 -5.80 -2.53
C ALA A 364 -4.56 -5.87 -1.88
N SER A 365 -3.66 -6.59 -2.50
CA SER A 365 -2.27 -6.30 -2.33
C SER A 365 -1.70 -6.02 -3.72
N PRO A 366 -1.50 -4.75 -4.08
CA PRO A 366 -0.60 -4.40 -5.17
C PRO A 366 0.83 -4.69 -4.69
N TYR A 367 1.11 -5.97 -4.40
CA TYR A 367 2.46 -6.44 -4.17
C TYR A 367 3.14 -6.60 -5.51
N PRO A 368 4.47 -6.42 -5.53
CA PRO A 368 5.31 -6.94 -6.59
C PRO A 368 4.88 -8.35 -7.07
N PRO A 369 4.88 -8.60 -8.39
CA PRO A 369 5.34 -7.68 -9.42
C PRO A 369 4.29 -6.64 -9.83
N PHE A 370 4.76 -5.46 -10.23
CA PHE A 370 3.96 -4.40 -10.84
C PHE A 370 4.57 -3.94 -12.17
N GLY A 371 3.75 -3.33 -13.03
CA GLY A 371 4.18 -2.89 -14.37
C GLY A 371 4.54 -1.39 -14.40
N GLU A 372 5.68 -1.07 -14.98
CA GLU A 372 6.11 0.32 -15.27
C GLU A 372 6.22 0.49 -16.79
N VAL A 373 5.45 1.41 -17.39
CA VAL A 373 5.61 1.75 -18.82
C VAL A 373 6.92 2.49 -18.96
N VAL A 374 7.90 1.93 -19.66
CA VAL A 374 9.23 2.56 -19.85
C VAL A 374 9.38 3.22 -21.21
N ASP A 375 8.58 2.83 -22.19
CA ASP A 375 8.52 3.43 -23.51
C ASP A 375 7.14 3.20 -24.14
N TYR A 376 6.81 3.93 -25.21
CA TYR A 376 5.55 3.75 -25.94
C TYR A 376 5.68 4.15 -27.41
N THR A 377 4.73 3.70 -28.24
CA THR A 377 4.60 4.11 -29.63
C THR A 377 3.14 4.41 -29.94
N GLU A 378 2.88 5.60 -30.50
CA GLU A 378 1.57 5.93 -31.08
C GLU A 378 1.51 5.39 -32.52
N ASN A 379 0.55 4.52 -32.78
CA ASN A 379 0.39 3.87 -34.07
C ASN A 379 -0.48 4.71 -35.02
N GLY A 380 -0.28 4.53 -36.33
CA GLY A 380 -1.03 5.29 -37.35
C GLY A 380 -2.54 5.00 -37.41
N ASP A 381 -3.01 3.96 -36.73
CA ASP A 381 -4.42 3.57 -36.61
C ASP A 381 -5.11 4.13 -35.35
N GLY A 382 -4.39 4.96 -34.57
CA GLY A 382 -4.90 5.57 -33.34
C GLY A 382 -4.72 4.72 -32.08
N THR A 383 -4.15 3.50 -32.20
CA THR A 383 -3.76 2.70 -31.03
C THR A 383 -2.42 3.16 -30.44
N ILE A 384 -2.14 2.76 -29.20
CA ILE A 384 -0.86 2.99 -28.53
C ILE A 384 -0.29 1.62 -28.15
N THR A 385 0.97 1.39 -28.49
CA THR A 385 1.75 0.25 -27.99
C THR A 385 2.56 0.70 -26.78
N LEU A 386 2.36 0.05 -25.63
CA LEU A 386 3.08 0.28 -24.39
C LEU A 386 4.19 -0.76 -24.24
N PHE A 387 5.41 -0.32 -23.92
CA PHE A 387 6.51 -1.18 -23.52
C PHE A 387 6.68 -1.09 -22.01
N VAL A 388 6.50 -2.22 -21.34
CA VAL A 388 6.34 -2.30 -19.90
C VAL A 388 7.40 -3.21 -19.32
N ASP A 389 8.06 -2.75 -18.25
CA ASP A 389 8.91 -3.59 -17.42
C ASP A 389 8.10 -4.14 -16.24
N GLY A 390 8.20 -5.45 -16.01
CA GLY A 390 7.73 -6.10 -14.80
C GLY A 390 8.73 -5.90 -13.67
N VAL A 391 8.42 -5.00 -12.74
CA VAL A 391 9.27 -4.70 -11.59
C VAL A 391 8.87 -5.63 -10.45
N TRP A 392 9.81 -6.45 -9.98
CA TRP A 392 9.62 -7.40 -8.91
C TRP A 392 10.63 -7.20 -7.77
N PRO A 393 10.45 -6.15 -6.93
CA PRO A 393 11.35 -5.85 -5.83
C PRO A 393 11.66 -7.03 -4.93
N ASP A 394 10.70 -7.89 -4.60
CA ASP A 394 10.86 -9.08 -3.74
C ASP A 394 12.02 -10.00 -4.17
N TYR A 395 12.30 -10.05 -5.47
CA TYR A 395 13.38 -10.82 -6.08
C TYR A 395 14.51 -9.94 -6.61
N ASN A 396 14.62 -8.70 -6.12
CA ASN A 396 15.67 -7.75 -6.48
C ASN A 396 15.73 -7.41 -7.98
N SER A 397 14.60 -7.47 -8.69
CA SER A 397 14.55 -7.25 -10.13
C SER A 397 13.62 -6.09 -10.48
N ASP A 398 14.05 -5.23 -11.39
CA ASP A 398 13.21 -4.23 -12.06
C ASP A 398 12.98 -4.56 -13.54
N TYR A 399 13.32 -5.79 -13.93
CA TYR A 399 13.27 -6.28 -15.30
C TYR A 399 12.97 -7.79 -15.31
N ALA A 400 12.02 -8.22 -14.48
CA ALA A 400 11.69 -9.63 -14.27
C ALA A 400 11.18 -10.28 -15.55
N PHE A 401 10.28 -9.56 -16.22
CA PHE A 401 9.70 -9.86 -17.52
C PHE A 401 9.32 -8.53 -18.18
N THR A 402 8.92 -8.56 -19.45
CA THR A 402 8.45 -7.37 -20.16
C THR A 402 7.15 -7.64 -20.87
N ASN A 403 6.30 -6.62 -20.97
CA ASN A 403 5.07 -6.68 -21.72
C ASN A 403 5.07 -5.67 -22.86
N MET A 404 4.49 -6.08 -23.98
CA MET A 404 4.09 -5.21 -25.07
C MET A 404 2.56 -5.23 -25.14
N ILE A 405 1.93 -4.16 -24.67
CA ILE A 405 0.47 -4.07 -24.55
C ILE A 405 -0.04 -3.08 -25.58
N VAL A 406 -1.02 -3.49 -26.38
CA VAL A 406 -1.67 -2.59 -27.33
C VAL A 406 -2.99 -2.12 -26.74
N VAL A 407 -3.17 -0.80 -26.65
CA VAL A 407 -4.38 -0.16 -26.16
C VAL A 407 -4.99 0.74 -27.24
N GLN A 408 -6.32 0.79 -27.27
CA GLN A 408 -7.09 1.69 -28.12
C GLN A 408 -7.73 2.77 -27.24
N PRO A 409 -7.22 4.01 -27.23
CA PRO A 409 -7.89 5.13 -26.59
C PRO A 409 -9.10 5.60 -27.39
N PHE A 410 -10.11 6.14 -26.69
CA PHE A 410 -11.27 6.79 -27.29
C PHE A 410 -11.36 8.27 -26.88
N GLU A 411 -12.09 9.07 -27.67
CA GLU A 411 -12.22 10.53 -27.47
C GLU A 411 -12.90 10.90 -26.15
N ASP A 412 -13.76 10.02 -25.62
CA ASP A 412 -14.46 10.21 -24.34
C ASP A 412 -13.57 9.90 -23.11
N GLY A 413 -12.30 9.56 -23.33
CA GLY A 413 -11.32 9.25 -22.29
C GLY A 413 -11.25 7.76 -21.93
N THR A 414 -12.25 6.96 -22.32
CA THR A 414 -12.26 5.51 -22.17
C THR A 414 -11.26 4.85 -23.11
N PHE A 415 -11.09 3.53 -22.97
CA PHE A 415 -10.15 2.78 -23.79
C PHE A 415 -10.45 1.28 -23.77
N ARG A 416 -9.77 0.55 -24.64
CA ARG A 416 -9.84 -0.91 -24.75
C ARG A 416 -8.44 -1.52 -24.85
N TYR A 417 -8.17 -2.59 -24.12
CA TYR A 417 -6.98 -3.42 -24.34
C TYR A 417 -7.21 -4.32 -25.54
N LEU A 418 -6.24 -4.41 -26.46
CA LEU A 418 -6.35 -5.19 -27.69
C LEU A 418 -5.49 -6.45 -27.68
N SER A 419 -4.32 -6.39 -27.03
CA SER A 419 -3.41 -7.52 -26.92
C SER A 419 -2.37 -7.32 -25.83
N ASN A 420 -1.78 -8.41 -25.39
CA ASN A 420 -0.57 -8.45 -24.57
C ASN A 420 0.41 -9.48 -25.16
N VAL A 421 1.67 -9.12 -25.25
CA VAL A 421 2.77 -10.06 -25.45
C VAL A 421 3.72 -9.94 -24.27
N ILE A 422 3.85 -11.00 -23.49
CA ILE A 422 4.80 -11.10 -22.39
C ILE A 422 6.05 -11.88 -22.83
N GLU A 423 7.20 -11.37 -22.42
CA GLU A 423 8.50 -12.00 -22.62
C GLU A 423 9.20 -12.17 -21.27
N GLN A 424 9.59 -13.41 -20.97
CA GLN A 424 10.41 -13.72 -19.80
C GLN A 424 11.79 -13.06 -19.91
N LYS A 425 12.28 -12.45 -18.84
CA LYS A 425 13.62 -11.85 -18.78
C LYS A 425 14.44 -12.50 -17.67
N GLU A 426 14.60 -11.81 -16.54
CA GLU A 426 15.41 -12.28 -15.42
C GLU A 426 14.73 -13.37 -14.59
N LEU A 427 13.39 -13.36 -14.52
CA LEU A 427 12.60 -14.25 -13.67
C LEU A 427 11.51 -14.96 -14.47
N GLU A 428 11.08 -16.12 -13.98
CA GLU A 428 9.95 -16.86 -14.56
C GLU A 428 8.64 -16.06 -14.43
N ILE A 429 7.79 -16.19 -15.45
CA ILE A 429 6.47 -15.55 -15.48
C ILE A 429 5.58 -16.24 -14.43
N PRO A 430 4.85 -15.49 -13.58
CA PRO A 430 3.92 -16.07 -12.62
C PRO A 430 2.89 -16.98 -13.29
N VAL A 431 2.65 -18.16 -12.70
CA VAL A 431 1.57 -19.05 -13.11
C VAL A 431 0.37 -18.80 -12.21
N ILE A 432 -0.76 -18.45 -12.81
CA ILE A 432 -2.03 -18.30 -12.08
C ILE A 432 -2.76 -19.64 -12.10
N GLU A 433 -3.07 -20.15 -10.90
CA GLU A 433 -3.85 -21.39 -10.72
C GLU A 433 -5.36 -21.16 -10.77
#